data_AF-A0A925Y1P9-F1
#
_entry.id   AF-A0A925Y1P9-F1
#
_cell.length_a   1.000
_cell.length_b   1.000
_cell.length_c   1.000
_cell.angle_alpha   90.00
_cell.angle_beta   90.00
_cell.angle_gamma   90.00
#
_symmetry.space_group_name_H-M   'P 1'
#
loop_
_entity.id
_entity.type
_entity.pdbx_description
1 polymer ?
#
loop_
_entity_poly.entity_id
_entity_poly.type
_entity_poly.pdbx_seq_one_letter_code
_entity_poly.pdbx_strand_id
1 'polypeptide(L)' 'TVAGINVSSAELRRIPNTTVTVTDEQAEEIIKLLDRLEEDDDVQNVFHNMNESE' A
#
# COMPACT_ATOMS: atom_id res chain seq x y z
N THR A 1 6.00 -6.66 28.30
CA THR A 1 6.86 -7.32 27.30
C THR A 1 8.31 -7.06 27.66
N VAL A 2 9.16 -8.08 27.55
CA VAL A 2 10.57 -8.05 27.96
C VAL A 2 11.42 -7.44 26.84
N ALA A 3 12.39 -6.61 27.24
CA ALA A 3 13.33 -5.80 26.44
C ALA A 3 12.78 -4.46 25.90
N GLY A 4 13.47 -3.36 26.25
CA GLY A 4 13.12 -1.96 25.98
C GLY A 4 13.19 -1.54 24.50
N ILE A 5 12.37 -2.18 23.67
CA ILE A 5 12.09 -1.78 22.30
C ILE A 5 10.79 -0.98 22.34
N ASN A 6 10.88 0.34 22.16
CA ASN A 6 9.71 1.18 21.94
C ASN A 6 9.18 0.85 20.54
N VAL A 7 8.08 0.10 20.48
CA VAL A 7 7.41 -0.23 19.23
C VAL A 7 6.75 1.05 18.72
N SER A 8 7.32 1.63 17.66
CA SER A 8 6.85 2.90 17.09
C SER A 8 5.47 2.77 16.42
N SER A 9 5.18 1.62 15.82
CA SER A 9 3.86 1.23 15.32
C SER A 9 3.79 -0.30 15.23
N ALA A 10 2.61 -0.88 15.48
CA ALA A 10 2.32 -2.30 15.32
C ALA A 10 0.95 -2.46 14.63
N GLU A 11 1.00 -2.69 13.31
CA GLU A 11 -0.20 -2.79 12.47
C GLU A 11 -0.10 -4.01 11.55
N LEU A 12 -1.24 -4.66 11.30
CA LEU A 12 -1.33 -5.81 10.40
C LEU A 12 -1.45 -5.32 8.95
N ARG A 13 -0.32 -5.30 8.23
CA ARG A 13 -0.25 -4.94 6.82
C ARG A 13 -0.10 -6.17 5.93
N ARG A 14 -0.65 -6.10 4.70
CA ARG A 14 -0.38 -7.11 3.67
C ARG A 14 0.90 -6.77 2.92
N ILE A 15 1.85 -7.70 2.90
CA ILE A 15 3.07 -7.61 2.11
C ILE A 15 2.87 -8.46 0.85
N PRO A 16 2.95 -7.88 -0.36
CA PRO A 16 2.85 -8.66 -1.59
C PRO A 16 4.08 -9.56 -1.77
N ASN A 17 3.86 -10.81 -2.22
CA ASN A 17 4.96 -11.76 -2.49
C ASN A 17 5.63 -11.51 -3.85
N THR A 18 4.94 -10.86 -4.78
CA THR A 18 5.42 -10.54 -6.12
C THR A 18 5.02 -9.11 -6.48
N THR A 19 5.95 -8.37 -7.08
CA THR A 19 5.71 -7.02 -7.56
C THR A 19 5.52 -7.01 -9.08
N VAL A 20 4.64 -6.15 -9.58
CA VAL A 20 4.33 -6.02 -11.01
C VAL A 20 4.79 -4.66 -11.49
N THR A 21 5.64 -4.63 -12.51
CA THR A 21 6.05 -3.38 -13.17
C THR A 21 4.89 -2.88 -14.05
N VAL A 22 4.49 -1.64 -13.84
CA VAL A 22 3.42 -0.96 -14.59
C VAL A 22 4.05 0.14 -15.45
N THR A 23 3.45 0.45 -16.60
CA THR A 23 3.85 1.61 -17.41
C THR A 23 3.31 2.91 -16.79
N ASP A 24 3.84 4.07 -17.17
CA ASP A 24 3.41 5.37 -16.61
C ASP A 24 1.90 5.63 -16.76
N GLU A 25 1.34 5.28 -17.93
CA GLU A 25 -0.11 5.40 -18.18
C GLU A 25 -0.93 4.49 -17.26
N GLN A 26 -0.44 3.28 -16.98
CA GLN A 26 -1.12 2.35 -16.09
C GLN A 26 -0.99 2.79 -14.63
N ALA A 27 0.18 3.30 -14.25
CA ALA A 27 0.42 3.86 -12.92
C ALA A 27 -0.55 5.02 -12.63
N GLU A 28 -0.73 5.95 -13.58
CA GLU A 28 -1.65 7.08 -13.41
C GLU A 28 -3.11 6.63 -13.23
N GLU A 29 -3.56 5.63 -14.02
CA GLU A 29 -4.92 5.09 -13.88
C GLU A 29 -5.12 4.40 -12.51
N ILE A 30 -4.11 3.66 -12.05
CA ILE A 30 -4.20 2.96 -10.77
C ILE A 30 -4.10 3.96 -9.61
N ILE A 31 -3.21 4.94 -9.65
CA ILE A 31 -3.12 5.97 -8.61
C ILE A 31 -4.47 6.66 -8.45
N LYS A 32 -5.15 6.99 -9.56
CA LYS A 32 -6.49 7.57 -9.55
C LYS A 32 -7.56 6.63 -9.00
N LEU A 33 -7.42 5.32 -9.20
CA LEU A 33 -8.28 4.31 -8.58
C LEU A 33 -8.02 4.19 -7.08
N LEU A 34 -6.75 4.27 -6.67
CA LEU A 34 -6.32 4.19 -5.28
C LEU A 34 -6.89 5.37 -4.49
N ASP A 35 -6.74 6.58 -5.01
CA ASP A 35 -7.24 7.83 -4.43
C ASP A 35 -8.74 7.75 -4.15
N ARG A 36 -9.52 7.27 -5.13
CA ARG A 36 -10.97 7.03 -4.96
C ARG A 36 -11.32 5.96 -3.93
N LEU A 37 -10.47 4.96 -3.75
CA LEU A 37 -10.66 3.93 -2.75
C LEU A 37 -10.28 4.44 -1.36
N GLU A 38 -9.34 5.37 -1.25
CA GLU A 38 -8.95 6.00 0.02
C GLU A 38 -9.94 7.08 0.49
N GLU A 39 -10.62 7.73 -0.45
CA GLU A 39 -11.71 8.68 -0.17
C GLU A 39 -13.01 8.00 0.31
N ASP A 40 -13.13 6.68 0.17
CA ASP A 40 -14.32 5.95 0.57
C ASP A 40 -14.29 5.60 2.06
N ASP A 41 -15.23 6.15 2.82
CA ASP A 41 -15.30 6.01 4.29
C ASP A 41 -15.44 4.53 4.75
N ASP A 42 -15.90 3.63 3.88
CA ASP A 42 -16.03 2.19 4.17
C ASP A 42 -14.72 1.41 3.90
N VAL A 43 -13.73 2.03 3.25
CA VAL A 43 -12.42 1.43 2.96
C VAL A 43 -11.42 1.77 4.06
N GLN A 44 -10.96 0.73 4.76
CA GLN A 44 -10.07 0.91 5.91
C GLN A 44 -8.57 0.86 5.54
N ASN A 45 -8.19 0.09 4.52
CA ASN A 45 -6.80 -0.05 4.09
C ASN A 45 -6.72 -0.45 2.61
N VAL A 46 -5.86 0.20 1.85
CA VAL A 46 -5.58 -0.14 0.44
C VAL A 46 -4.14 -0.65 0.32
N PHE A 47 -3.93 -1.75 -0.40
CA PHE A 47 -2.60 -2.31 -0.64
C PHE A 47 -2.43 -2.64 -2.13
N HIS A 48 -1.33 -2.20 -2.73
CA HIS A 48 -0.97 -2.49 -4.12
C HIS A 48 0.35 -3.25 -4.18
N ASN A 49 0.53 -4.05 -5.24
CA ASN A 49 1.77 -4.78 -5.51
C ASN A 49 2.55 -4.17 -6.68
N MET A 50 2.31 -2.89 -6.97
CA MET A 50 2.97 -2.20 -8.08
C MET A 50 4.42 -1.95 -7.72
N ASN A 51 5.30 -2.26 -8.67
CA ASN A 51 6.69 -1.93 -8.59
C ASN A 51 6.84 -0.51 -9.16
N GLU A 52 6.99 0.47 -8.28
CA GLU A 52 7.56 1.77 -8.66
C GLU A 52 9.06 1.55 -8.88
N SER A 53 9.39 0.91 -10.01
CA SER A 53 10.76 0.91 -10.50
C SER A 53 11.07 2.35 -10.90
N GLU A 54 11.90 3.03 -10.11
CA GLU A 54 12.65 4.22 -10.54
C GLU A 54 13.34 4.01 -11.90
#